data_AF-A0A3B9WKE5-F1
#
_entry.id   AF-A0A3B9WKE5-F1
#
_cell.length_a   1.000
_cell.length_b   1.000
_cell.length_c   1.000
_cell.angle_alpha   90.00
_cell.angle_beta   90.00
_cell.angle_gamma   90.00
#
_symmetry.space_group_name_H-M   'P 1'
#
loop_
_entity.id
_entity.type
_entity.pdbx_description
1 polymer ?
#
loop_
_entity_poly.entity_id
_entity_poly.type
_entity_poly.pdbx_seq_one_letter_code
_entity_poly.pdbx_strand_id
1 'polypeptide(L)'
;MLIGHKVQHNAAALRTALLGKKMVRFEAPYTDSILPQVGHTIEEVRNLDRSIEIIWDNGIVLNTRMKIASSWDVYRNGDTWRRDSAHADVLIDVQDWVAVCFNTPEIDVYHDFDPRRHPILGKLGPDLTHVDADIEEAVDRMMDYEERDETVAEVLLDQRVVRGVSNVFRCEILWACELHPWANIGTLKRAECRELLMLAQEMLQNADTSSNNLAIYGRQGKSCVRCGDVVKVNHHGEANRVLYWCVGCQTAHEPLVRPNFTPLYIERDANMGDSHPAAKQFMNEIISLRDVG
;
A
#
# COMPACT_ATOMS: atom_id res chain seq x y z
N MET A 1 18.00 1.72 -19.80
CA MET A 1 16.57 1.96 -20.15
C MET A 1 15.73 0.68 -20.10
N LEU A 2 16.17 -0.45 -20.68
CA LEU A 2 15.40 -1.70 -20.74
C LEU A 2 15.09 -2.37 -19.38
N ILE A 3 16.01 -2.32 -18.40
CA ILE A 3 15.80 -2.95 -17.09
C ILE A 3 14.72 -2.21 -16.29
N GLY A 4 14.80 -0.88 -16.16
CA GLY A 4 13.83 -0.10 -15.37
C GLY A 4 12.37 -0.32 -15.81
N HIS A 5 12.11 -0.39 -17.12
CA HIS A 5 10.77 -0.69 -17.63
C HIS A 5 10.30 -2.11 -17.28
N LYS A 6 11.22 -3.09 -17.24
CA LYS A 6 10.92 -4.46 -16.81
C LYS A 6 10.64 -4.53 -15.32
N VAL A 7 11.45 -3.85 -14.50
CA VAL A 7 11.23 -3.77 -13.04
C VAL A 7 9.88 -3.14 -12.74
N GLN A 8 9.55 -2.04 -13.42
CA GLN A 8 8.26 -1.37 -13.28
C GLN A 8 7.09 -2.26 -13.70
N HIS A 9 7.21 -2.97 -14.82
CA HIS A 9 6.19 -3.92 -15.27
C HIS A 9 5.97 -5.06 -14.26
N ASN A 10 7.06 -5.66 -13.78
CA ASN A 10 7.01 -6.72 -12.77
C ASN A 10 6.40 -6.22 -11.46
N ALA A 11 6.80 -5.04 -10.98
CA ALA A 11 6.22 -4.44 -9.78
C ALA A 11 4.72 -4.19 -9.94
N ALA A 12 4.25 -3.71 -11.10
CA ALA A 12 2.82 -3.53 -11.37
C ALA A 12 2.05 -4.86 -11.38
N ALA A 13 2.62 -5.92 -11.96
CA ALA A 13 2.03 -7.25 -11.94
C ALA A 13 1.95 -7.81 -10.52
N LEU A 14 3.03 -7.70 -9.73
CA LEU A 14 3.06 -8.08 -8.32
C LEU A 14 2.05 -7.30 -7.49
N ARG A 15 1.92 -5.99 -7.71
CA ARG A 15 0.90 -5.18 -7.03
C ARG A 15 -0.51 -5.72 -7.28
N THR A 16 -0.78 -6.12 -8.51
CA THR A 16 -2.09 -6.68 -8.90
C THR A 16 -2.33 -8.05 -8.24
N ALA A 17 -1.29 -8.87 -8.14
CA ALA A 17 -1.41 -10.24 -7.64
C ALA A 17 -1.37 -10.33 -6.11
N LEU A 18 -0.56 -9.50 -5.44
CA LEU A 18 -0.16 -9.72 -4.05
C LEU A 18 -0.72 -8.72 -3.04
N LEU A 19 -0.95 -7.46 -3.44
CA LEU A 19 -1.30 -6.42 -2.47
C LEU A 19 -2.61 -6.71 -1.74
N GLY A 20 -2.60 -6.47 -0.43
CA GLY A 20 -3.74 -6.69 0.45
C GLY A 20 -4.08 -8.15 0.71
N LYS A 21 -3.29 -9.10 0.16
CA LYS A 21 -3.53 -10.54 0.37
C LYS A 21 -2.63 -11.08 1.47
N LYS A 22 -3.18 -11.99 2.28
CA LYS A 22 -2.42 -12.75 3.27
C LYS A 22 -1.56 -13.80 2.57
N MET A 23 -0.29 -13.84 2.94
CA MET A 23 0.64 -14.84 2.47
C MET A 23 0.38 -16.18 3.16
N VAL A 24 0.21 -17.24 2.37
CA VAL A 24 -0.05 -18.60 2.87
C VAL A 24 1.17 -19.51 2.77
N ARG A 25 2.14 -19.16 1.91
CA ARG A 25 3.43 -19.86 1.81
C ARG A 25 4.52 -18.90 1.32
N PHE A 26 5.72 -19.10 1.85
CA PHE A 26 6.93 -18.41 1.43
C PHE A 26 8.07 -19.41 1.27
N GLU A 27 8.84 -19.31 0.18
CA GLU A 27 10.08 -20.07 0.00
C GLU A 27 11.16 -19.18 -0.58
N ALA A 28 12.37 -19.27 -0.02
CA ALA A 28 13.58 -18.66 -0.56
C ALA A 28 14.75 -19.61 -0.23
N PRO A 29 14.97 -20.66 -1.04
CA PRO A 29 15.86 -21.78 -0.68
C PRO A 29 17.34 -21.40 -0.50
N TYR A 30 17.74 -20.22 -0.96
CA TYR A 30 19.13 -19.76 -0.94
C TYR A 30 19.35 -18.55 -0.02
N THR A 31 18.50 -18.33 0.98
CA THR A 31 18.68 -17.28 1.99
C THR A 31 18.75 -17.86 3.41
N ASP A 32 19.71 -17.38 4.20
CA ASP A 32 19.89 -17.75 5.62
C ASP A 32 19.31 -16.70 6.59
N SER A 33 18.56 -15.72 6.06
CA SER A 33 18.01 -14.58 6.82
C SER A 33 16.67 -14.89 7.49
N ILE A 34 16.19 -13.95 8.31
CA ILE A 34 14.80 -13.94 8.82
C ILE A 34 13.86 -14.04 7.62
N LEU A 35 12.90 -14.97 7.67
CA LEU A 35 11.95 -15.18 6.58
C LEU A 35 10.62 -14.47 6.89
N PRO A 36 9.93 -13.93 5.86
CA PRO A 36 8.53 -13.54 5.98
C PRO A 36 7.69 -14.69 6.55
N GLN A 37 6.84 -14.38 7.53
CA GLN A 37 5.99 -15.37 8.20
C GLN A 37 4.62 -15.49 7.53
N VAL A 38 4.11 -16.71 7.45
CA VAL A 38 2.75 -17.00 6.95
C VAL A 38 1.70 -16.30 7.80
N GLY A 39 0.63 -15.83 7.15
CA GLY A 39 -0.49 -15.13 7.79
C GLY A 39 -0.41 -13.60 7.70
N HIS A 40 0.76 -13.05 7.39
CA HIS A 40 0.96 -11.61 7.22
C HIS A 40 0.51 -11.12 5.84
N THR A 41 -0.01 -9.90 5.81
CA THR A 41 -0.53 -9.25 4.61
C THR A 41 0.58 -8.48 3.90
N ILE A 42 0.66 -8.63 2.58
CA ILE A 42 1.56 -7.81 1.76
C ILE A 42 0.94 -6.42 1.61
N GLU A 43 1.56 -5.41 2.20
CA GLU A 43 1.03 -4.06 2.26
C GLU A 43 1.55 -3.13 1.17
N GLU A 44 2.76 -3.40 0.67
CA GLU A 44 3.40 -2.54 -0.30
C GLU A 44 4.34 -3.34 -1.21
N VAL A 45 4.41 -2.92 -2.47
CA VAL A 45 5.42 -3.36 -3.42
C VAL A 45 6.09 -2.11 -3.98
N ARG A 46 7.34 -1.86 -3.59
CA ARG A 46 8.11 -0.71 -4.07
C ARG A 46 8.90 -1.10 -5.31
N ASN A 47 8.93 -0.17 -6.26
CA ASN A 47 9.80 -0.26 -7.42
C ASN A 47 10.96 0.70 -7.19
N LEU A 48 12.16 0.15 -7.06
CA LEU A 48 13.40 0.90 -7.05
C LEU A 48 14.13 0.63 -8.38
N ASP A 49 14.94 1.57 -8.86
CA ASP A 49 15.54 1.52 -10.21
C ASP A 49 16.06 0.14 -10.66
N ARG A 50 16.62 -0.63 -9.74
CA ARG A 50 17.18 -1.97 -9.98
C ARG A 50 16.76 -3.00 -8.95
N SER A 51 15.69 -2.76 -8.20
CA SER A 51 15.18 -3.74 -7.25
C SER A 51 13.69 -3.62 -7.02
N ILE A 52 13.10 -4.71 -6.55
CA ILE A 52 11.71 -4.73 -6.10
C ILE A 52 11.73 -5.08 -4.62
N GLU A 53 11.08 -4.24 -3.83
CA GLU A 53 10.81 -4.54 -2.43
C GLU A 53 9.36 -4.97 -2.27
N ILE A 54 9.13 -6.03 -1.49
CA ILE A 54 7.82 -6.49 -1.05
C ILE A 54 7.80 -6.35 0.47
N ILE A 55 6.84 -5.61 1.00
CA ILE A 55 6.76 -5.26 2.42
C ILE A 55 5.49 -5.86 3.01
N TRP A 56 5.63 -6.51 4.16
CA TRP A 56 4.54 -7.08 4.93
C TRP A 56 4.11 -6.15 6.07
N ASP A 57 2.87 -6.32 6.55
CA ASP A 57 2.27 -5.57 7.65
C ASP A 57 3.06 -5.62 8.98
N ASN A 58 3.90 -6.65 9.16
CA ASN A 58 4.82 -6.77 10.30
C ASN A 58 6.17 -6.06 10.12
N GLY A 59 6.35 -5.32 9.03
CA GLY A 59 7.58 -4.56 8.74
C GLY A 59 8.74 -5.40 8.19
N ILE A 60 8.53 -6.67 7.87
CA ILE A 60 9.52 -7.43 7.09
C ILE A 60 9.51 -6.91 5.65
N VAL A 61 10.71 -6.73 5.08
CA VAL A 61 10.95 -6.34 3.70
C VAL A 61 11.75 -7.42 3.01
N LEU A 62 11.22 -7.94 1.91
CA LEU A 62 11.97 -8.73 0.94
C LEU A 62 12.44 -7.80 -0.17
N ASN A 63 13.75 -7.67 -0.35
CA ASN A 63 14.36 -6.96 -1.45
C ASN A 63 14.97 -7.95 -2.45
N THR A 64 14.58 -7.82 -3.73
CA THR A 64 15.16 -8.62 -4.83
C THR A 64 15.84 -7.71 -5.84
N ARG A 65 17.13 -7.92 -6.08
CA ARG A 65 17.87 -7.15 -7.08
C ARG A 65 17.52 -7.64 -8.48
N MET A 66 17.26 -6.73 -9.40
CA MET A 66 16.79 -7.08 -10.74
C MET A 66 17.91 -6.88 -11.78
N LYS A 67 18.26 -7.96 -12.49
CA LYS A 67 19.09 -7.94 -13.70
C LYS A 67 18.22 -8.22 -14.94
N ILE A 68 18.83 -8.13 -16.13
CA ILE A 68 18.15 -8.40 -17.41
C ILE A 68 17.52 -9.80 -17.42
N ALA A 69 18.23 -10.80 -16.90
CA ALA A 69 17.76 -12.19 -16.82
C ALA A 69 16.71 -12.43 -15.72
N SER A 70 16.66 -11.56 -14.70
CA SER A 70 15.76 -11.71 -13.55
C SER A 70 14.31 -11.48 -13.95
N SER A 71 13.37 -12.28 -13.46
CA SER A 71 11.94 -12.03 -13.65
C SER A 71 11.14 -12.35 -12.40
N TRP A 72 10.07 -11.58 -12.22
CA TRP A 72 8.97 -11.94 -11.34
C TRP A 72 7.80 -12.31 -12.23
N ASP A 73 7.35 -13.55 -12.10
CA ASP A 73 6.22 -14.08 -12.85
C ASP A 73 5.06 -14.29 -11.85
N VAL A 74 3.84 -13.99 -12.27
CA VAL A 74 2.63 -14.18 -11.45
C VAL A 74 1.67 -15.16 -12.14
N TYR A 75 1.14 -16.09 -11.38
CA TYR A 75 0.29 -17.18 -11.85
C TYR A 75 -0.98 -17.25 -10.98
N ARG A 76 -2.14 -17.59 -11.56
CA ARG A 76 -3.31 -17.94 -10.74
C ARG A 76 -3.07 -19.30 -10.08
N ASN A 77 -3.68 -19.52 -8.92
CA ASN A 77 -3.60 -20.83 -8.27
C ASN A 77 -4.18 -21.93 -9.19
N GLY A 78 -3.35 -22.95 -9.46
CA GLY A 78 -3.66 -24.04 -10.39
C GLY A 78 -3.14 -23.86 -11.82
N ASP A 79 -2.59 -22.69 -12.19
CA ASP A 79 -1.97 -22.50 -13.49
C ASP A 79 -0.69 -23.33 -13.63
N THR A 80 -0.42 -23.84 -14.84
CA THR A 80 0.87 -24.45 -15.17
C THR A 80 1.95 -23.40 -15.33
N TRP A 81 3.07 -23.58 -14.64
CA TRP A 81 4.16 -22.62 -14.68
C TRP A 81 4.95 -22.74 -15.98
N ARG A 82 5.42 -21.59 -16.49
CA ARG A 82 6.25 -21.57 -17.70
C ARG A 82 7.66 -22.11 -17.46
N ARG A 83 8.10 -22.12 -16.20
CA ARG A 83 9.42 -22.54 -15.75
C ARG A 83 9.29 -23.51 -14.60
N ASP A 84 10.26 -24.39 -14.46
CA ASP A 84 10.33 -25.37 -13.39
C ASP A 84 10.48 -24.66 -12.03
N SER A 85 9.65 -25.04 -11.06
CA SER A 85 9.67 -24.55 -9.69
C SER A 85 11.00 -24.80 -8.98
N ALA A 86 11.77 -25.80 -9.40
CA ALA A 86 13.10 -26.09 -8.84
C ALA A 86 14.12 -24.95 -9.05
N HIS A 87 13.86 -24.04 -10.00
CA HIS A 87 14.71 -22.88 -10.28
C HIS A 87 14.15 -21.59 -9.66
N ALA A 88 13.11 -21.68 -8.83
CA ALA A 88 12.58 -20.52 -8.13
C ALA A 88 13.58 -20.05 -7.07
N ASP A 89 13.96 -18.79 -7.15
CA ASP A 89 14.80 -18.14 -6.14
C ASP A 89 13.94 -17.64 -4.96
N VAL A 90 12.72 -17.18 -5.26
CA VAL A 90 11.71 -16.80 -4.27
C VAL A 90 10.33 -17.25 -4.76
N LEU A 91 9.50 -17.75 -3.85
CA LEU A 91 8.10 -18.10 -4.08
C LEU A 91 7.25 -17.46 -2.98
N ILE A 92 6.19 -16.78 -3.40
CA ILE A 92 5.17 -16.20 -2.53
C ILE A 92 3.81 -16.74 -3.00
N ASP A 93 3.15 -17.49 -2.13
CA ASP A 93 1.79 -17.98 -2.35
C ASP A 93 0.81 -17.13 -1.51
N VAL A 94 -0.23 -16.65 -2.17
CA VAL A 94 -1.38 -15.98 -1.57
C VAL A 94 -2.65 -16.65 -2.09
N GLN A 95 -3.79 -16.40 -1.46
CA GLN A 95 -5.04 -17.11 -1.71
C GLN A 95 -5.39 -17.41 -3.20
N ASP A 96 -5.20 -16.45 -4.11
CA ASP A 96 -5.57 -16.61 -5.54
C ASP A 96 -4.37 -16.63 -6.50
N TRP A 97 -3.15 -16.41 -6.00
CA TRP A 97 -1.98 -16.15 -6.83
C TRP A 97 -0.70 -16.76 -6.26
N VAL A 98 0.17 -17.18 -7.16
CA VAL A 98 1.57 -17.48 -6.86
C VAL A 98 2.46 -16.48 -7.60
N ALA A 99 3.34 -15.80 -6.86
CA ALA A 99 4.41 -14.99 -7.43
C ALA A 99 5.75 -15.72 -7.28
N VAL A 100 6.51 -15.81 -8.37
CA VAL A 100 7.78 -16.54 -8.41
C VAL A 100 8.87 -15.65 -8.98
N CYS A 101 9.97 -15.52 -8.25
CA CYS A 101 11.17 -14.83 -8.70
C CYS A 101 12.18 -15.82 -9.27
N PHE A 102 12.77 -15.48 -10.41
CA PHE A 102 13.79 -16.27 -11.09
C PHE A 102 15.02 -15.42 -11.42
N ASN A 103 16.19 -16.03 -11.35
CA ASN A 103 17.51 -15.48 -11.66
C ASN A 103 17.80 -14.15 -10.96
N THR A 104 17.40 -13.98 -9.70
CA THR A 104 17.79 -12.82 -8.89
C THR A 104 19.19 -13.04 -8.29
N PRO A 105 20.16 -12.14 -8.53
CA PRO A 105 21.52 -12.29 -8.03
C PRO A 105 21.64 -12.08 -6.51
N GLU A 106 20.72 -11.33 -5.91
CA GLU A 106 20.74 -10.93 -4.51
C GLU A 106 19.31 -10.92 -3.98
N ILE A 107 19.14 -11.52 -2.80
CA ILE A 107 17.90 -11.59 -2.03
C ILE A 107 18.27 -11.16 -0.63
N ASP A 108 17.74 -10.01 -0.21
CA ASP A 108 17.92 -9.52 1.15
C ASP A 108 16.56 -9.52 1.84
N VAL A 109 16.53 -9.97 3.09
CA VAL A 109 15.36 -9.82 3.95
C VAL A 109 15.80 -9.07 5.20
N TYR A 110 15.12 -7.96 5.48
CA TYR A 110 15.39 -7.10 6.62
C TYR A 110 14.10 -6.53 7.20
N HIS A 111 14.22 -5.88 8.35
CA HIS A 111 13.13 -5.07 8.88
C HIS A 111 13.25 -3.65 8.33
N ASP A 112 12.15 -3.11 7.79
CA ASP A 112 12.03 -1.66 7.67
C ASP A 112 12.00 -1.15 9.11
N PHE A 113 13.06 -0.43 9.54
CA PHE A 113 13.09 0.14 10.89
C PHE A 113 12.07 1.27 10.94
N ASP A 114 10.84 0.91 11.26
CA ASP A 114 9.79 1.85 11.60
C ASP A 114 9.75 1.95 13.14
N PRO A 115 10.19 3.07 13.74
CA PRO A 115 10.09 3.25 15.18
C PRO A 115 8.64 3.10 15.68
N ARG A 116 7.63 3.38 14.86
CA ARG A 116 6.21 3.15 15.21
C ARG A 116 5.83 1.66 15.31
N ARG A 117 6.67 0.76 14.80
CA ARG A 117 6.49 -0.70 14.85
C ARG A 117 7.42 -1.39 15.86
N HIS A 118 8.36 -0.67 16.46
CA HIS A 118 9.42 -1.27 17.26
C HIS A 118 8.95 -1.62 18.69
N PRO A 119 9.05 -2.89 19.16
CA PRO A 119 8.55 -3.31 20.47
C PRO A 119 9.14 -2.56 21.68
N ILE A 120 10.34 -2.00 21.56
CA ILE A 120 10.97 -1.17 22.61
C ILE A 120 10.18 0.13 22.87
N LEU A 121 9.40 0.62 21.90
CA LEU A 121 8.74 1.92 21.97
C LEU A 121 7.31 1.87 22.55
N GLY A 122 6.86 0.71 23.04
CA GLY A 122 5.61 0.61 23.81
C GLY A 122 4.86 -0.71 23.59
N LYS A 123 3.72 -0.82 24.29
CA LYS A 123 2.78 -1.93 24.06
C LYS A 123 2.06 -1.72 22.73
N LEU A 124 1.92 -2.80 21.97
CA LEU A 124 1.11 -2.76 20.76
C LEU A 124 -0.36 -2.45 21.07
N GLY A 125 -1.05 -1.87 20.09
CA GLY A 125 -2.48 -1.58 20.14
C GLY A 125 -3.36 -2.80 19.86
N PRO A 126 -4.69 -2.65 20.01
CA PRO A 126 -5.68 -3.65 19.62
C PRO A 126 -5.55 -4.04 18.14
N ASP A 127 -5.80 -5.32 17.82
CA ASP A 127 -5.69 -5.84 16.46
C ASP A 127 -7.08 -5.98 15.81
N LEU A 128 -7.38 -5.08 14.87
CA LEU A 128 -8.70 -5.01 14.24
C LEU A 128 -9.03 -6.19 13.33
N THR A 129 -8.06 -7.07 13.06
CA THR A 129 -8.35 -8.35 12.39
C THR A 129 -9.03 -9.35 13.32
N HIS A 130 -9.18 -9.04 14.61
CA HIS A 130 -9.94 -9.82 15.57
C HIS A 130 -11.31 -9.17 15.86
N VAL A 131 -12.35 -10.01 15.96
CA VAL A 131 -13.74 -9.58 16.24
C VAL A 131 -13.90 -8.97 17.63
N ASP A 132 -13.06 -9.40 18.58
CA ASP A 132 -13.05 -8.99 19.98
C ASP A 132 -12.01 -7.88 20.27
N ALA A 133 -11.51 -7.21 19.23
CA ALA A 133 -10.60 -6.07 19.40
C ALA A 133 -11.26 -4.95 20.23
N ASP A 134 -10.52 -4.42 21.22
CA ASP A 134 -10.98 -3.30 22.04
C ASP A 134 -10.89 -1.98 21.26
N ILE A 135 -11.98 -1.60 20.60
CA ILE A 135 -12.05 -0.37 19.82
C ILE A 135 -11.89 0.87 20.70
N GLU A 136 -12.41 0.86 21.94
CA GLU A 136 -12.31 2.03 22.82
C GLU A 136 -10.87 2.27 23.27
N GLU A 137 -10.10 1.20 23.51
CA GLU A 137 -8.66 1.32 23.77
C GLU A 137 -7.92 1.97 22.58
N ALA A 138 -8.23 1.57 21.35
CA ALA A 138 -7.62 2.18 20.16
C ALA A 138 -8.06 3.65 20.00
N VAL A 139 -9.33 3.98 20.30
CA VAL A 139 -9.82 5.36 20.34
C VAL A 139 -9.07 6.19 21.38
N ASP A 140 -8.89 5.68 22.60
CA ASP A 140 -8.12 6.34 23.65
C ASP A 140 -6.70 6.64 23.18
N ARG A 141 -6.01 5.65 22.58
CA ARG A 141 -4.66 5.82 22.03
C ARG A 141 -4.60 6.86 20.89
N MET A 142 -5.63 6.96 20.04
CA MET A 142 -5.72 8.04 19.04
C MET A 142 -5.97 9.42 19.67
N MET A 143 -6.77 9.50 20.73
CA MET A 143 -7.06 10.75 21.43
C MET A 143 -5.87 11.26 22.24
N ASP A 144 -5.09 10.34 22.80
CA ASP A 144 -3.92 10.62 23.64
C ASP A 144 -2.60 10.63 22.85
N TYR A 145 -2.66 10.54 21.52
CA TYR A 145 -1.48 10.56 20.65
C TYR A 145 -0.64 11.83 20.88
N GLU A 146 0.67 11.68 21.13
CA GLU A 146 1.55 12.75 21.61
C GLU A 146 1.73 13.86 20.56
N GLU A 147 2.08 13.48 19.33
CA GLU A 147 2.22 14.42 18.20
C GLU A 147 0.86 14.74 17.60
N ARG A 148 0.12 15.69 18.20
CA ARG A 148 -1.24 16.07 17.75
C ARG A 148 -1.28 16.64 16.32
N ASP A 149 -0.16 17.05 15.74
CA ASP A 149 -0.03 17.49 14.34
C ASP A 149 0.30 16.35 13.37
N GLU A 150 0.55 15.13 13.86
CA GLU A 150 0.68 13.96 13.01
C GLU A 150 -0.63 13.69 12.25
N THR A 151 -0.48 13.25 11.02
CA THR A 151 -1.58 12.94 10.12
C THR A 151 -2.32 11.68 10.55
N VAL A 152 -3.64 11.67 10.41
CA VAL A 152 -4.47 10.49 10.68
C VAL A 152 -4.02 9.28 9.84
N ALA A 153 -3.48 9.51 8.63
CA ALA A 153 -2.94 8.47 7.76
C ALA A 153 -1.66 7.80 8.28
N GLU A 154 -0.82 8.49 9.06
CA GLU A 154 0.31 7.85 9.76
C GLU A 154 -0.13 7.24 11.09
N VAL A 155 -1.03 7.90 11.84
CA VAL A 155 -1.55 7.34 13.10
C VAL A 155 -2.22 5.98 12.89
N LEU A 156 -2.95 5.82 11.77
CA LEU A 156 -3.56 4.52 11.40
C LEU A 156 -2.53 3.42 11.10
N LEU A 157 -1.27 3.75 10.81
CA LEU A 157 -0.21 2.76 10.60
C LEU A 157 0.63 2.51 11.86
N ASP A 158 0.49 3.33 12.90
CA ASP A 158 1.19 3.12 14.16
C ASP A 158 0.63 1.90 14.90
N GLN A 159 1.43 0.84 14.96
CA GLN A 159 1.04 -0.44 15.56
C GLN A 159 0.90 -0.35 17.08
N ARG A 160 1.35 0.76 17.70
CA ARG A 160 1.08 1.11 19.10
C ARG A 160 -0.27 1.80 19.27
N VAL A 161 -0.93 2.24 18.20
CA VAL A 161 -2.30 2.76 18.26
C VAL A 161 -3.27 1.64 17.92
N VAL A 162 -3.07 1.03 16.76
CA VAL A 162 -3.96 0.02 16.21
C VAL A 162 -3.18 -0.91 15.28
N ARG A 163 -3.51 -2.21 15.29
CA ARG A 163 -2.89 -3.21 14.42
C ARG A 163 -3.88 -3.72 13.38
N GLY A 164 -3.32 -4.28 12.31
CA GLY A 164 -4.07 -4.87 11.20
C GLY A 164 -4.38 -3.89 10.06
N VAL A 165 -4.27 -2.58 10.30
CA VAL A 165 -4.39 -1.57 9.24
C VAL A 165 -3.08 -1.49 8.46
N SER A 166 -3.14 -1.79 7.16
CA SER A 166 -2.02 -1.70 6.23
C SER A 166 -2.04 -0.42 5.39
N ASN A 167 -1.01 -0.17 4.60
CA ASN A 167 -0.99 0.97 3.65
C ASN A 167 -2.17 0.94 2.65
N VAL A 168 -2.62 -0.24 2.22
CA VAL A 168 -3.79 -0.37 1.36
C VAL A 168 -5.05 0.03 2.14
N PHE A 169 -5.25 -0.58 3.31
CA PHE A 169 -6.43 -0.33 4.12
C PHE A 169 -6.51 1.10 4.64
N ARG A 170 -5.41 1.76 5.01
CA ARG A 170 -5.48 3.19 5.40
C ARG A 170 -6.06 4.05 4.28
N CYS A 171 -5.71 3.78 3.03
CA CYS A 171 -6.24 4.56 1.89
C CYS A 171 -7.74 4.33 1.75
N GLU A 172 -8.16 3.05 1.77
CA GLU A 172 -9.56 2.65 1.63
C GLU A 172 -10.43 3.13 2.79
N ILE A 173 -9.94 3.03 4.02
CA ILE A 173 -10.63 3.47 5.25
C ILE A 173 -10.80 4.99 5.25
N LEU A 174 -9.73 5.75 4.99
CA LEU A 174 -9.81 7.22 4.95
C LEU A 174 -10.71 7.70 3.81
N TRP A 175 -10.67 7.02 2.66
CA TRP A 175 -11.62 7.27 1.60
C TRP A 175 -13.06 7.00 2.07
N ALA A 176 -13.31 5.85 2.69
CA ALA A 176 -14.63 5.47 3.16
C ALA A 176 -15.20 6.45 4.20
N CYS A 177 -14.36 7.01 5.08
CA CYS A 177 -14.71 8.03 6.06
C CYS A 177 -14.69 9.48 5.53
N GLU A 178 -14.38 9.71 4.25
CA GLU A 178 -14.29 11.05 3.65
C GLU A 178 -13.23 11.96 4.32
N LEU A 179 -12.30 11.36 5.07
CA LEU A 179 -11.24 12.06 5.78
C LEU A 179 -10.09 12.39 4.83
N HIS A 180 -9.65 13.64 4.89
CA HIS A 180 -8.45 14.07 4.19
C HIS A 180 -7.23 13.32 4.79
N PRO A 181 -6.33 12.71 3.98
CA PRO A 181 -5.24 11.91 4.53
C PRO A 181 -4.27 12.69 5.42
N TRP A 182 -4.07 13.98 5.12
CA TRP A 182 -3.28 14.91 5.94
C TRP A 182 -4.09 15.60 7.04
N ALA A 183 -5.28 15.11 7.39
CA ALA A 183 -5.99 15.62 8.56
C ALA A 183 -5.13 15.35 9.80
N ASN A 184 -4.87 16.38 10.60
CA ASN A 184 -4.10 16.23 11.83
C ASN A 184 -4.96 15.47 12.85
N ILE A 185 -4.37 14.48 13.53
CA ILE A 185 -5.09 13.72 14.57
C ILE A 185 -5.65 14.63 15.68
N GLY A 186 -4.98 15.75 15.90
CA GLY A 186 -5.38 16.87 16.76
C GLY A 186 -6.78 17.43 16.49
N THR A 187 -7.26 17.39 15.25
CA THR A 187 -8.53 18.00 14.86
C THR A 187 -9.71 17.03 14.94
N LEU A 188 -9.45 15.72 14.94
CA LEU A 188 -10.48 14.69 15.04
C LEU A 188 -11.08 14.65 16.44
N LYS A 189 -12.39 14.49 16.50
CA LYS A 189 -13.16 14.25 17.73
C LYS A 189 -13.19 12.77 18.04
N ARG A 190 -13.38 12.43 19.33
CA ARG A 190 -13.53 11.05 19.78
C ARG A 190 -14.58 10.25 19.00
N ALA A 191 -15.71 10.88 18.67
CA ALA A 191 -16.76 10.23 17.87
C ALA A 191 -16.28 9.88 16.46
N GLU A 192 -15.52 10.75 15.81
CA GLU A 192 -14.95 10.53 14.47
C GLU A 192 -13.87 9.43 14.53
N CYS A 193 -12.99 9.43 15.54
CA CYS A 193 -12.03 8.34 15.74
C CYS A 193 -12.70 6.98 15.94
N ARG A 194 -13.83 6.95 16.69
CA ARG A 194 -14.60 5.74 16.90
C ARG A 194 -15.23 5.24 15.61
N GLU A 195 -15.90 6.12 14.85
CA GLU A 195 -16.51 5.76 13.57
C GLU A 195 -15.44 5.23 12.58
N LEU A 196 -14.28 5.89 12.53
CA LEU A 196 -13.13 5.48 11.73
C LEU A 196 -12.66 4.07 12.08
N LEU A 197 -12.46 3.77 13.37
CA LEU A 197 -11.93 2.48 13.82
C LEU A 197 -12.97 1.35 13.72
N MET A 198 -14.25 1.64 13.95
CA MET A 198 -15.34 0.68 13.73
C MET A 198 -15.42 0.29 12.26
N LEU A 199 -15.38 1.26 11.35
CA LEU A 199 -15.38 1.00 9.91
C LEU A 199 -14.11 0.25 9.48
N ALA A 200 -12.95 0.62 10.03
CA ALA A 200 -11.70 -0.09 9.78
C ALA A 200 -11.79 -1.57 10.17
N GLN A 201 -12.36 -1.89 11.34
CA GLN A 201 -12.56 -3.27 11.77
C GLN A 201 -13.50 -4.00 10.81
N GLU A 202 -14.65 -3.41 10.47
CA GLU A 202 -15.60 -4.00 9.52
C GLU A 202 -14.95 -4.33 8.17
N MET A 203 -14.17 -3.38 7.62
CA MET A 203 -13.49 -3.57 6.34
C MET A 203 -12.42 -4.68 6.42
N LEU A 204 -11.67 -4.75 7.51
CA LEU A 204 -10.64 -5.78 7.72
C LEU A 204 -11.24 -7.17 7.93
N GLN A 205 -12.36 -7.28 8.65
CA GLN A 205 -13.09 -8.55 8.81
C GLN A 205 -13.66 -9.06 7.48
N ASN A 206 -14.07 -8.14 6.60
CA ASN A 206 -14.65 -8.48 5.29
C ASN A 206 -13.61 -8.58 4.16
N ALA A 207 -12.32 -8.38 4.45
CA ALA A 207 -11.25 -8.33 3.46
C ALA A 207 -11.16 -9.61 2.61
N ASP A 208 -11.34 -10.78 3.22
CA ASP A 208 -11.28 -12.08 2.52
C ASP A 208 -12.43 -12.26 1.51
N THR A 209 -13.54 -11.54 1.67
CA THR A 209 -14.72 -11.62 0.79
C THR A 209 -14.72 -10.54 -0.30
N SER A 210 -13.98 -9.45 -0.10
CA SER A 210 -14.03 -8.23 -0.92
C SER A 210 -12.72 -7.87 -1.62
N SER A 211 -11.71 -8.74 -1.54
CA SER A 211 -10.31 -8.59 -1.98
C SER A 211 -10.05 -8.24 -3.47
N ASN A 212 -11.07 -7.95 -4.28
CA ASN A 212 -10.93 -7.50 -5.66
C ASN A 212 -11.54 -6.12 -5.97
N ASN A 213 -12.19 -5.42 -5.03
CA ASN A 213 -12.82 -4.11 -5.29
C ASN A 213 -12.26 -2.97 -4.42
N LEU A 214 -10.98 -2.65 -4.61
CA LEU A 214 -10.39 -1.44 -4.04
C LEU A 214 -11.02 -0.18 -4.68
N ALA A 215 -11.51 0.74 -3.86
CA ALA A 215 -12.21 1.94 -4.30
C ALA A 215 -11.27 3.10 -4.64
N ILE A 216 -10.08 3.12 -4.02
CA ILE A 216 -9.11 4.20 -4.19
C ILE A 216 -7.69 3.71 -4.49
N TYR A 217 -7.23 2.66 -3.82
CA TYR A 217 -5.85 2.21 -3.90
C TYR A 217 -5.53 1.66 -5.29
N GLY A 218 -4.38 2.04 -5.84
CA GLY A 218 -3.94 1.62 -7.18
C GLY A 218 -4.79 2.20 -8.33
N ARG A 219 -5.66 3.18 -8.06
CA ARG A 219 -6.56 3.78 -9.05
C ARG A 219 -6.13 5.18 -9.51
N GLN A 220 -4.86 5.52 -9.40
CA GLN A 220 -4.38 6.83 -9.82
C GLN A 220 -4.81 7.22 -11.24
N GLY A 221 -5.23 8.47 -11.39
CA GLY A 221 -5.69 9.03 -12.65
C GLY A 221 -7.08 8.56 -13.08
N LYS A 222 -7.65 7.55 -12.42
CA LYS A 222 -9.03 7.12 -12.65
C LYS A 222 -10.01 8.04 -11.92
N SER A 223 -11.24 8.07 -12.40
CA SER A 223 -12.35 8.72 -11.69
C SER A 223 -12.70 7.96 -10.42
N CYS A 224 -12.90 8.71 -9.35
CA CYS A 224 -13.39 8.26 -8.06
C CYS A 224 -14.80 7.69 -8.21
N VAL A 225 -15.03 6.52 -7.64
CA VAL A 225 -16.33 5.84 -7.74
C VAL A 225 -17.44 6.51 -6.93
N ARG A 226 -17.09 7.40 -5.98
CA ARG A 226 -18.05 8.19 -5.19
C ARG A 226 -18.46 9.48 -5.90
N CYS A 227 -17.49 10.31 -6.28
CA CYS A 227 -17.76 11.68 -6.74
C CYS A 227 -17.31 11.98 -8.18
N GLY A 228 -16.64 11.05 -8.86
CA GLY A 228 -16.16 11.24 -10.24
C GLY A 228 -14.85 12.02 -10.40
N ASP A 229 -14.36 12.71 -9.37
CA ASP A 229 -13.10 13.45 -9.39
C ASP A 229 -11.87 12.50 -9.48
N VAL A 230 -10.69 13.04 -9.76
CA VAL A 230 -9.48 12.24 -10.02
C VAL A 230 -8.89 11.70 -8.72
N VAL A 231 -8.53 10.41 -8.74
CA VAL A 231 -7.71 9.80 -7.71
C VAL A 231 -6.26 10.24 -7.88
N LYS A 232 -5.73 10.95 -6.87
CA LYS A 232 -4.33 11.36 -6.81
C LYS A 232 -3.49 10.33 -6.09
N VAL A 233 -2.19 10.38 -6.37
CA VAL A 233 -1.15 9.68 -5.60
C VAL A 233 -0.16 10.70 -5.09
N ASN A 234 0.44 10.39 -3.95
CA ASN A 234 1.65 11.04 -3.46
C ASN A 234 2.38 10.07 -2.54
N HIS A 235 3.61 10.39 -2.19
CA HIS A 235 4.27 9.74 -1.07
C HIS A 235 3.89 10.45 0.24
N HIS A 236 3.80 9.68 1.32
CA HIS A 236 3.30 10.13 2.61
C HIS A 236 4.09 9.51 3.77
N GLY A 237 4.27 10.30 4.83
CA GLY A 237 4.98 9.91 6.03
C GLY A 237 6.49 9.82 5.86
N GLU A 238 7.20 9.59 6.96
CA GLU A 238 8.67 9.44 6.98
C GLU A 238 9.14 8.22 6.19
N ALA A 239 8.34 7.15 6.20
CA ALA A 239 8.59 5.94 5.42
C ALA A 239 8.32 6.12 3.91
N ASN A 240 7.91 7.32 3.47
CA ASN A 240 7.70 7.68 2.06
C ASN A 240 6.76 6.70 1.32
N ARG A 241 5.73 6.22 2.01
CA ARG A 241 4.79 5.21 1.53
C ARG A 241 3.84 5.81 0.51
N VAL A 242 3.52 5.05 -0.54
CA VAL A 242 2.57 5.50 -1.56
C VAL A 242 1.16 5.60 -0.98
N LEU A 243 0.53 6.76 -1.12
CA LEU A 243 -0.81 7.08 -0.62
C LEU A 243 -1.73 7.49 -1.78
N TYR A 244 -2.90 6.86 -1.86
CA TYR A 244 -3.94 7.18 -2.84
C TYR A 244 -5.12 7.88 -2.16
N TRP A 245 -5.63 8.96 -2.74
CA TRP A 245 -6.81 9.65 -2.22
C TRP A 245 -7.58 10.40 -3.31
N CYS A 246 -8.85 10.70 -3.04
CA CYS A 246 -9.69 11.50 -3.91
C CYS A 246 -9.79 12.94 -3.39
N VAL A 247 -9.35 13.91 -4.21
CA VAL A 247 -9.41 15.33 -3.84
C VAL A 247 -10.83 15.90 -3.73
N GLY A 248 -11.80 15.29 -4.43
CA GLY A 248 -13.16 15.81 -4.46
C GLY A 248 -14.02 15.40 -3.27
N CYS A 249 -13.74 14.26 -2.63
CA CYS A 249 -14.59 13.73 -1.54
C CYS A 249 -13.85 13.40 -0.23
N GLN A 250 -12.52 13.53 -0.18
CA GLN A 250 -11.78 13.42 1.07
C GLN A 250 -11.38 14.81 1.56
N THR A 251 -12.36 15.58 2.01
CA THR A 251 -12.20 17.00 2.37
C THR A 251 -12.38 17.26 3.86
N ALA A 252 -12.89 16.28 4.62
CA ALA A 252 -13.07 16.44 6.06
C ALA A 252 -11.71 16.61 6.73
N HIS A 253 -11.60 17.64 7.57
CA HIS A 253 -10.37 18.04 8.27
C HIS A 253 -9.18 18.34 7.33
N GLU A 254 -9.43 18.78 6.09
CA GLU A 254 -8.33 19.25 5.22
C GLU A 254 -7.53 20.36 5.93
N PRO A 255 -6.20 20.19 6.09
CA PRO A 255 -5.40 21.15 6.83
C PRO A 255 -5.31 22.49 6.10
N LEU A 256 -5.46 23.60 6.86
CA LEU A 256 -5.37 24.97 6.34
C LEU A 256 -3.97 25.34 5.83
N VAL A 257 -2.93 24.69 6.37
CA VAL A 257 -1.53 24.80 5.95
C VAL A 257 -0.99 23.38 5.85
N ARG A 258 -0.57 22.96 4.66
CA ARG A 258 0.00 21.62 4.44
C ARG A 258 1.41 21.57 5.04
N PRO A 259 1.77 20.56 5.84
CA PRO A 259 3.16 20.39 6.27
C PRO A 259 4.04 20.18 5.04
N ASN A 260 5.01 21.07 4.82
CA ASN A 260 6.08 20.96 3.81
C ASN A 260 5.67 20.64 2.35
N PHE A 261 4.63 21.31 1.83
CA PHE A 261 4.56 21.54 0.39
C PHE A 261 4.26 23.02 0.11
N THR A 262 5.11 23.61 -0.71
CA THR A 262 4.94 24.90 -1.38
C THR A 262 3.46 25.15 -1.75
N PRO A 263 2.92 26.37 -1.52
CA PRO A 263 1.52 26.65 -1.78
C PRO A 263 1.24 26.53 -3.28
N LEU A 264 0.31 25.68 -3.68
CA LEU A 264 -0.19 25.74 -5.05
C LEU A 264 -1.35 26.74 -5.10
N TYR A 265 -0.96 27.99 -5.33
CA TYR A 265 -1.57 28.70 -6.46
C TYR A 265 -1.60 27.76 -7.66
N ILE A 266 -2.71 27.83 -8.40
CA ILE A 266 -2.98 27.11 -9.62
C ILE A 266 -1.87 27.44 -10.64
N GLU A 267 -0.84 26.62 -10.72
CA GLU A 267 -0.06 26.47 -11.95
C GLU A 267 -0.31 25.07 -12.49
N ARG A 268 -0.98 25.05 -13.63
CA ARG A 268 -1.21 23.88 -14.47
C ARG A 268 0.11 23.42 -15.07
N ASP A 269 0.97 22.78 -14.28
CA ASP A 269 2.05 21.98 -14.84
C ASP A 269 1.59 20.55 -15.00
N ALA A 270 1.02 20.27 -16.17
CA ALA A 270 0.64 18.96 -16.67
C ALA A 270 1.83 18.00 -16.90
N ASN A 271 3.00 18.28 -16.34
CA ASN A 271 4.27 17.66 -16.74
C ASN A 271 5.04 16.92 -15.62
N MET A 272 4.56 16.85 -14.38
CA MET A 272 5.03 15.81 -13.45
C MET A 272 4.15 14.57 -13.57
N GLY A 273 4.18 13.98 -14.76
CA GLY A 273 3.62 12.69 -15.04
C GLY A 273 4.50 11.60 -14.43
N ASP A 274 3.90 10.84 -13.51
CA ASP A 274 4.39 9.52 -13.17
C ASP A 274 4.67 8.77 -14.49
N SER A 275 5.89 8.25 -14.66
CA SER A 275 6.35 7.60 -15.91
C SER A 275 5.77 6.19 -16.07
N HIS A 276 4.51 6.03 -15.65
CA HIS A 276 3.78 4.78 -15.67
C HIS A 276 3.22 4.52 -17.09
N PRO A 277 3.49 3.36 -17.71
CA PRO A 277 3.06 3.05 -19.07
C PRO A 277 1.55 3.21 -19.32
N ALA A 278 0.72 2.97 -18.29
CA ALA A 278 -0.73 3.17 -18.37
C ALA A 278 -1.13 4.64 -18.63
N ALA A 279 -0.34 5.62 -18.15
CA ALA A 279 -0.58 7.04 -18.42
C ALA A 279 -0.28 7.40 -19.89
N LYS A 280 0.76 6.79 -20.48
CA LYS A 280 1.04 6.91 -21.92
C LYS A 280 0.00 6.21 -22.79
N GLN A 281 -0.51 5.06 -22.35
CA GLN A 281 -1.53 4.31 -23.07
C GLN A 281 -2.86 5.07 -23.13
N PHE A 282 -3.26 5.69 -22.02
CA PHE A 282 -4.43 6.57 -21.93
C PHE A 282 -4.30 7.86 -22.78
N MET A 283 -3.11 8.49 -22.77
CA MET A 283 -2.84 9.66 -23.62
C MET A 283 -2.92 9.30 -25.11
N ASN A 284 -2.39 8.15 -25.51
CA ASN A 284 -2.46 7.67 -26.90
C ASN A 284 -3.90 7.31 -27.30
N GLU A 285 -4.70 6.74 -26.40
CA GLU A 285 -6.12 6.47 -26.62
C GLU A 285 -6.93 7.77 -26.78
N ILE A 286 -6.68 8.79 -25.95
CA ILE A 286 -7.32 10.12 -26.08
C ILE A 286 -6.93 10.82 -27.40
N ILE A 287 -5.67 10.74 -27.81
CA ILE A 287 -5.20 11.33 -29.08
C ILE A 287 -5.86 10.59 -30.26
N SER A 288 -5.93 9.26 -30.22
CA SER A 288 -6.59 8.46 -31.26
C SER A 288 -8.10 8.71 -31.36
N LEU A 289 -8.76 9.08 -30.26
CA LEU A 289 -10.19 9.43 -30.24
C LEU A 289 -10.46 10.85 -30.77
N ARG A 290 -9.45 11.72 -30.89
CA ARG A 290 -9.58 13.07 -31.47
C ARG A 290 -9.35 13.09 -32.98
N ASP A 291 -8.63 12.12 -33.54
CA ASP A 291 -8.31 12.06 -34.96
C ASP A 291 -9.34 11.26 -35.79
N VAL A 292 -10.42 10.78 -35.17
CA VAL A 292 -11.54 10.04 -35.81
C VAL A 292 -12.86 10.84 -35.78
N GLY A 293 -12.78 12.16 -35.49
CA GLY A 293 -13.90 13.10 -35.52
C GLY A 293 -13.78 14.12 -36.64
#